data_AF-A0AAW8KKT9-F1
#
_entry.id   AF-A0AAW8KKT9-F1
#
_cell.length_a   1.000
_cell.length_b   1.000
_cell.length_c   1.000
_cell.angle_alpha   90.00
_cell.angle_beta   90.00
_cell.angle_gamma   90.00
#
_symmetry.space_group_name_H-M   'P 1'
#
loop_
_entity.id
_entity.type
_entity.pdbx_description
1 polymer ?
#
loop_
_entity_poly.entity_id
_entity_poly.type
_entity_poly.pdbx_seq_one_letter_code
_entity_poly.pdbx_strand_id
1 'polypeptide(L)' 'MEFLSRVLKGLVVGVANIIPGVSGGTMAVVMGIYDRLIGAVSDLRRDFKNSLLYLFPIGIGAVLGIVLFSHLI' A
#
# COMPACT_ATOMS: atom_id res chain seq x y z
N MET A 1 -13.58 -10.45 -0.24
CA MET A 1 -13.81 -9.00 -0.41
C MET A 1 -12.64 -8.15 0.10
N GLU A 2 -12.05 -8.46 1.27
CA GLU A 2 -10.93 -7.69 1.85
C GLU A 2 -9.61 -7.68 1.04
N PHE A 3 -9.24 -8.80 0.41
CA PHE A 3 -7.97 -8.91 -0.32
C PHE A 3 -7.91 -7.96 -1.52
N LEU A 4 -8.93 -8.01 -2.39
CA LEU A 4 -9.01 -7.15 -3.57
C LEU A 4 -9.02 -5.66 -3.20
N SER A 5 -9.77 -5.29 -2.15
CA SER A 5 -9.76 -3.92 -1.62
C SER A 5 -8.36 -3.47 -1.23
N ARG A 6 -7.60 -4.31 -0.50
CA ARG A 6 -6.21 -3.99 -0.11
C ARG A 6 -5.27 -3.88 -1.30
N VAL A 7 -5.44 -4.71 -2.32
CA VAL A 7 -4.69 -4.59 -3.57
C VAL A 7 -4.98 -3.26 -4.27
N LEU A 8 -6.26 -2.86 -4.39
CA LEU A 8 -6.63 -1.58 -5.00
C LEU A 8 -6.08 -0.38 -4.22
N LYS A 9 -6.14 -0.43 -2.88
CA LYS A 9 -5.55 0.63 -2.03
C LYS A 9 -4.03 0.69 -2.18
N GLY A 10 -3.38 -0.47 -2.22
CA GLY A 10 -1.95 -0.59 -2.53
C GLY A 10 -1.62 0.02 -3.89
N LEU A 11 -2.44 -0.24 -4.91
CA LEU A 11 -2.26 0.33 -6.25
C LEU A 11 -2.25 1.84 -6.22
N VAL A 12 -3.22 2.47 -5.55
CA VAL A 12 -3.23 3.94 -5.47
C VAL A 12 -2.05 4.48 -4.67
N VAL A 13 -1.63 3.81 -3.59
CA VAL A 13 -0.40 4.19 -2.87
C VAL A 13 0.84 4.08 -3.78
N GLY A 14 0.91 3.04 -4.62
CA GLY A 14 1.98 2.86 -5.60
C GLY A 14 2.00 3.96 -6.67
N VAL A 15 0.84 4.26 -7.26
CA VAL A 15 0.71 5.34 -8.26
C VAL A 15 1.08 6.70 -7.65
N ALA A 16 0.61 6.97 -6.43
CA ALA A 16 0.89 8.20 -5.71
C ALA A 16 2.38 8.44 -5.48
N ASN A 17 3.19 7.38 -5.33
CA ASN A 17 4.63 7.49 -5.15
C ASN A 17 5.40 7.72 -6.46
N ILE A 18 4.77 7.52 -7.63
CA ILE A 18 5.38 7.86 -8.93
C ILE A 18 5.13 9.32 -9.30
N ILE A 19 3.95 9.85 -8.98
CA ILE A 19 3.57 11.21 -9.40
C ILE A 19 4.40 12.23 -8.59
N PRO A 20 5.21 13.08 -9.24
CA PRO A 20 5.98 14.11 -8.55
C PRO A 20 5.06 15.06 -7.77
N GLY A 21 5.37 15.28 -6.49
CA GLY A 21 4.57 16.13 -5.61
C GLY A 21 3.36 15.45 -4.96
N VAL A 22 3.11 14.16 -5.22
CA VAL A 22 2.09 13.37 -4.51
C VAL A 22 2.77 12.45 -3.49
N SER A 23 2.17 12.32 -2.30
CA SER A 23 2.67 11.45 -1.22
C SER A 23 1.80 10.20 -1.08
N GLY A 24 2.39 9.02 -1.25
CA GLY A 24 1.69 7.75 -1.00
C GLY A 24 1.25 7.59 0.45
N GLY A 25 1.98 8.17 1.41
CA GLY A 25 1.58 8.21 2.82
C GLY A 25 0.28 9.00 3.04
N THR A 26 0.17 10.17 2.40
CA THR A 26 -1.06 10.98 2.45
C THR A 26 -2.23 10.25 1.80
N MET A 27 -2.01 9.55 0.68
CA MET A 27 -3.06 8.73 0.06
C MET A 27 -3.49 7.58 0.96
N ALA A 28 -2.57 6.93 1.67
CA ALA A 28 -2.90 5.90 2.66
C ALA A 28 -3.75 6.46 3.83
N VAL A 29 -3.56 7.72 4.24
CA VAL A 29 -4.40 8.40 5.24
C VAL A 29 -5.80 8.64 4.70
N VAL A 30 -5.91 9.21 3.49
CA VAL A 30 -7.20 9.46 2.83
C VAL A 30 -8.00 8.18 2.64
N MET A 31 -7.32 7.06 2.35
CA MET A 31 -7.94 5.73 2.21
C MET A 31 -8.26 5.02 3.53
N GLY A 32 -7.95 5.65 4.67
CA GLY A 32 -8.18 5.12 6.01
C GLY A 32 -7.39 3.84 6.30
N ILE A 33 -6.24 3.63 5.65
CA ILE A 33 -5.39 2.45 5.89
C ILE A 33 -4.05 2.78 6.55
N TYR A 34 -3.71 4.06 6.70
CA TYR A 34 -2.41 4.49 7.22
C TYR A 34 -2.07 3.87 8.58
N ASP A 35 -2.95 4.00 9.58
CA ASP A 35 -2.68 3.51 10.93
C ASP A 35 -2.44 2.00 10.97
N ARG A 36 -3.24 1.26 10.19
CA ARG A 36 -3.12 -0.20 10.11
C ARG A 36 -1.92 -0.64 9.29
N LEU A 37 -1.54 0.14 8.27
CA LEU A 37 -0.33 -0.08 7.47
C LEU A 37 0.91 0.11 8.34
N ILE A 38 1.04 1.26 9.02
CA ILE A 38 2.17 1.55 9.90
C ILE A 38 2.20 0.60 11.10
N GLY A 39 1.03 0.26 11.65
CA GLY A 39 0.91 -0.77 12.70
C GLY A 39 1.43 -2.12 12.24
N ALA A 40 1.00 -2.60 11.06
CA ALA A 40 1.48 -3.87 10.50
C ALA A 40 2.99 -3.84 10.19
N VAL A 41 3.55 -2.71 9.77
CA VAL A 41 5.00 -2.57 9.60
C VAL A 41 5.72 -2.61 10.96
N SER A 42 5.17 -1.95 11.98
CA SER A 42 5.76 -1.88 13.33
C SER A 42 5.70 -3.23 14.06
N ASP A 43 4.61 -3.96 13.89
CA ASP A 43 4.39 -5.28 14.50
C ASP A 43 5.01 -6.42 13.71
N LEU A 44 5.78 -6.14 12.63
CA LEU A 44 6.35 -7.17 11.76
C LEU A 44 7.20 -8.21 12.51
N ARG A 45 7.88 -7.81 13.60
CA ARG A 45 8.65 -8.75 14.44
C ARG A 45 7.79 -9.50 15.47
N ARG A 46 6.69 -8.90 15.93
CA ARG A 46 5.86 -9.42 17.02
C ARG A 46 4.74 -10.33 16.52
N ASP A 47 4.13 -9.96 15.40
CA ASP A 47 3.08 -10.69 14.73
C ASP A 47 3.35 -10.74 13.22
N PHE A 48 4.45 -11.42 12.86
CA PHE A 48 4.93 -11.51 11.49
C PHE A 48 3.86 -12.04 10.54
N LYS A 49 3.10 -13.07 10.96
CA LYS A 49 2.13 -13.74 10.08
C LYS A 49 0.97 -12.81 9.73
N ASN A 50 0.35 -12.13 10.71
CA ASN A 50 -0.77 -11.24 10.43
C ASN A 50 -0.31 -9.95 9.76
N SER A 51 0.85 -9.43 10.16
CA SER A 51 1.47 -8.26 9.52
C SER A 51 1.76 -8.53 8.05
N LEU A 52 2.36 -9.67 7.73
CA LEU A 52 2.67 -10.06 6.35
C LEU A 52 1.38 -10.31 5.56
N LEU A 53 0.37 -10.98 6.13
CA LEU A 53 -0.93 -11.17 5.48
C LEU A 53 -1.67 -9.86 5.19
N TYR A 54 -1.46 -8.83 6.01
CA TYR A 54 -2.01 -7.50 5.77
C TYR A 54 -1.21 -6.72 4.71
N LEU A 55 0.12 -6.74 4.82
CA LEU A 55 1.03 -5.98 3.94
C LEU A 55 1.13 -6.59 2.54
N PHE A 56 1.07 -7.91 2.41
CA PHE A 56 1.24 -8.61 1.14
C PHE A 56 0.32 -8.13 0.02
N PRO A 57 -1.02 -8.07 0.19
CA PRO A 57 -1.90 -7.55 -0.85
C PRO A 57 -1.65 -6.06 -1.16
N ILE A 58 -1.32 -5.26 -0.15
CA ILE A 58 -1.02 -3.82 -0.35
C ILE A 58 0.29 -3.67 -1.13
N GLY A 59 1.31 -4.47 -0.81
CA GLY A 59 2.58 -4.51 -1.52
C GLY A 59 2.43 -4.93 -2.98
N ILE A 60 1.62 -5.97 -3.25
CA ILE A 60 1.26 -6.35 -4.63
C ILE A 60 0.62 -5.18 -5.36
N GLY A 61 -0.37 -4.55 -4.74
CA GLY A 61 -1.03 -3.36 -5.30
C GLY A 61 -0.01 -2.27 -5.62
N ALA A 62 0.85 -1.92 -4.67
CA ALA A 62 1.82 -0.85 -4.83
C ALA A 62 2.82 -1.14 -5.96
N VAL A 63 3.35 -2.36 -6.02
CA VAL A 63 4.25 -2.77 -7.11
C VAL A 63 3.52 -2.72 -8.46
N LEU A 64 2.27 -3.20 -8.54
CA LEU A 64 1.47 -3.10 -9.76
C LEU A 64 1.23 -1.64 -10.16
N GLY A 65 0.86 -0.79 -9.21
CA GLY A 65 0.65 0.64 -9.45
C GLY A 65 1.92 1.31 -9.97
N ILE A 66 3.07 0.98 -9.38
CA ILE A 66 4.37 1.48 -9.81
C ILE A 66 4.70 0.98 -11.23
N VAL A 67 4.66 -0.32 -11.47
CA VAL A 67 5.05 -0.90 -12.77
C VAL A 67 4.13 -0.41 -13.89
N LEU A 68 2.82 -0.37 -13.66
CA LEU A 68 1.84 0.09 -14.65
C LEU A 68 1.99 1.57 -14.98
N PHE A 69 2.21 2.44 -13.98
CA PHE A 69 2.29 3.89 -14.20
C PHE A 69 3.71 4.41 -14.47
N SER A 70 4.76 3.60 -14.22
CA SER A 70 6.15 3.96 -14.52
C SER A 70 6.46 4.15 -16.00
N HIS A 71 5.59 3.67 -16.88
CA HIS A 71 5.72 3.87 -18.33
C HIS A 71 4.90 5.06 -18.84
N LEU A 72 4.01 5.64 -18.02
CA LEU A 72 3.17 6.78 -18.37
C LEU A 72 3.74 8.13 -17.92
N ILE A 73 4.67 8.12 -16.97
CA ILE A 73 5.27 9.29 -16.31
C ILE A 73 6.79 9.18 -16.49
#